data_AF-Q5L5N4-F1
#
_entry.id   AF-Q5L5N4-F1
#
_cell.length_a   1.000
_cell.length_b   1.000
_cell.length_c   1.000
_cell.angle_alpha   90.00
_cell.angle_beta   90.00
_cell.angle_gamma   90.00
#
_symmetry.space_group_name_H-M   'P 1'
#
loop_
_entity.id
_entity.type
_entity.pdbx_description
1 polymer ?
#
loop_
_entity_poly.entity_id
_entity_poly.type
_entity_poly.pdbx_seq_one_letter_code
_entity_poly.pdbx_strand_id
1 'polypeptide(L)'
;MLSCCRVADSGWRNRCGWGVGGSNQEMMAGLNSETTFTLDSDAIGNVLAEEVPVVLDRVEDKSLVSVAEAASDFHLAREESRDEESTSILDTAFQLSYSSTDAPSITEATGAVDCDLGLLFDPASAVDTEATFDAEGDGRAEAFIPASFHGAIGRHYPEMIHQLCVQENLTIQEFRLLIEGLNQGNSIDSYPNHLKIKLQNFSFPNLQSTCVHAGLLPLDDVLLKECPFYFINRLIARGDRKFPESQGLSPEVYWTNRRGFASCYDTIFTPFVWVLSRIVSKEEYLMLLDHAENETWSQTKALIVELQSRMISYIDNVYQPSFSLKKSHVKWETRKSSPFLHLCKHGFNWEQLQLFTKLDSRYIDFLCEIESQSRGGHLCRSMIATSRYIQEAETSFDPHVTLLTWEEWIEDYQDSCRRDQRWRAHESTVTLLNRRRDEREPLEAITMDHELFVGQPYYDYDLNTGARRKSD
;
A
#
# COMPACT_ATOMS: atom_id res chain seq x y z
N MET A 1 -28.31 0.90 -29.30
CA MET A 1 -29.78 0.99 -29.18
C MET A 1 -30.14 0.34 -27.85
N LEU A 2 -30.31 1.12 -26.76
CA LEU A 2 -31.62 1.58 -26.22
C LEU A 2 -32.61 0.41 -26.08
N SER A 3 -33.32 0.14 -24.99
CA SER A 3 -33.51 0.68 -23.64
C SER A 3 -34.68 -0.15 -23.09
N CYS A 4 -34.73 -0.47 -21.79
CA CYS A 4 -35.83 -0.08 -20.90
C CYS A 4 -35.91 -0.90 -19.61
N CYS A 5 -35.91 -0.13 -18.52
CA CYS A 5 -36.20 -0.46 -17.14
C CYS A 5 -37.63 -0.95 -16.91
N ARG A 6 -37.87 -1.59 -15.75
CA ARG A 6 -39.06 -1.29 -14.94
C ARG A 6 -38.76 -1.41 -13.44
N VAL A 7 -39.10 -0.32 -12.76
CA VAL A 7 -39.20 -0.11 -11.32
C VAL A 7 -40.47 -0.79 -10.80
N ALA A 8 -40.42 -1.33 -9.57
CA ALA A 8 -41.61 -1.63 -8.77
C ALA A 8 -41.42 -1.04 -7.37
N ASP A 9 -42.38 -0.19 -7.01
CA ASP A 9 -42.50 0.59 -5.80
C ASP A 9 -43.72 0.03 -5.04
N SER A 10 -43.61 -0.28 -3.75
CA SER A 10 -44.79 -0.42 -2.89
C SER A 10 -44.46 -0.11 -1.44
N GLY A 11 -45.08 0.96 -0.95
CA GLY A 11 -44.93 1.46 0.40
C GLY A 11 -45.86 0.81 1.42
N TRP A 12 -45.50 0.95 2.70
CA TRP A 12 -46.37 0.76 3.84
C TRP A 12 -46.18 1.94 4.83
N ARG A 13 -47.27 2.64 5.15
CA ARG A 13 -47.41 3.57 6.29
C ARG A 13 -48.50 3.02 7.20
N ASN A 14 -48.26 2.97 8.52
CA ASN A 14 -48.92 3.84 9.52
C ASN A 14 -48.71 3.39 10.98
N ARG A 15 -48.39 4.40 11.80
CA ARG A 15 -48.87 4.74 13.16
C ARG A 15 -48.65 3.79 14.35
N CYS A 16 -47.99 4.34 15.37
CA CYS A 16 -48.60 4.74 16.66
C CYS A 16 -47.80 5.92 17.25
N GLY A 17 -48.45 6.82 17.98
CA GLY A 17 -47.81 7.99 18.62
C GLY A 17 -48.17 8.10 20.09
N TRP A 18 -47.65 9.17 20.72
CA TRP A 18 -48.16 9.98 21.85
C TRP A 18 -47.05 10.36 22.84
N GLY A 19 -47.07 11.62 23.29
CA GLY A 19 -46.43 12.05 24.55
C GLY A 19 -45.65 13.37 24.49
N VAL A 20 -46.34 14.50 24.74
CA VAL A 20 -45.76 15.83 25.02
C VAL A 20 -46.00 16.19 26.50
N GLY A 21 -45.03 16.84 27.13
CA GLY A 21 -45.13 17.58 28.40
C GLY A 21 -43.82 17.45 29.20
N GLY A 22 -43.20 18.46 29.82
CA GLY A 22 -43.47 19.88 29.99
C GLY A 22 -42.31 20.50 30.80
N SER A 23 -42.16 21.81 30.65
CA SER A 23 -41.48 22.86 31.44
C SER A 23 -40.63 22.53 32.69
N ASN A 24 -39.47 23.19 32.82
CA ASN A 24 -39.16 24.08 33.96
C ASN A 24 -37.95 25.01 33.73
N GLN A 25 -38.06 26.21 34.32
CA GLN A 25 -37.13 27.34 34.36
C GLN A 25 -36.07 27.20 35.47
N GLU A 26 -34.91 27.86 35.32
CA GLU A 26 -34.15 28.63 36.35
C GLU A 26 -32.88 29.22 35.68
N MET A 27 -32.75 30.54 35.49
CA MET A 27 -32.26 31.62 36.37
C MET A 27 -30.72 31.79 36.49
N MET A 28 -30.26 32.90 35.87
CA MET A 28 -29.44 34.00 36.42
C MET A 28 -27.92 33.91 36.71
N ALA A 29 -27.26 34.96 36.19
CA ALA A 29 -26.05 35.69 36.66
C ALA A 29 -24.67 34.99 36.51
N GLY A 30 -23.59 35.67 36.14
CA GLY A 30 -23.32 37.07 35.89
C GLY A 30 -21.82 37.37 36.09
N LEU A 31 -21.32 38.37 35.35
CA LEU A 31 -20.20 39.30 35.66
C LEU A 31 -18.72 38.89 35.48
N ASN A 32 -18.08 39.69 34.61
CA ASN A 32 -16.78 40.38 34.75
C ASN A 32 -15.51 39.51 34.63
N SER A 33 -14.38 39.94 34.05
CA SER A 33 -13.82 41.29 33.90
C SER A 33 -12.72 41.31 32.82
N GLU A 34 -12.48 42.51 32.31
CA GLU A 34 -11.39 42.96 31.44
C GLU A 34 -10.00 42.71 32.05
N THR A 35 -8.98 42.51 31.21
CA THR A 35 -7.69 43.19 31.42
C THR A 35 -6.92 43.35 30.12
N THR A 36 -6.85 44.61 29.70
CA THR A 36 -6.00 45.18 28.66
C THR A 36 -4.54 45.20 29.13
N PHE A 37 -3.59 44.77 28.31
CA PHE A 37 -2.18 45.11 28.47
C PHE A 37 -1.70 45.91 27.27
N THR A 38 -1.31 47.15 27.55
CA THR A 38 -0.66 48.12 26.69
C THR A 38 0.82 47.76 26.50
N LEU A 39 1.34 47.94 25.28
CA LEU A 39 2.77 48.03 25.00
C LEU A 39 3.02 49.31 24.20
N ASP A 40 3.61 50.28 24.90
CA ASP A 40 4.32 51.41 24.31
C ASP A 40 5.69 50.94 23.81
N SER A 41 6.08 51.36 22.61
CA SER A 41 7.49 51.60 22.30
C SER A 41 7.63 52.80 21.38
N ASP A 42 8.02 53.92 21.96
CA ASP A 42 8.71 55.00 21.26
C ASP A 42 10.21 54.67 21.25
N ALA A 43 10.86 54.87 20.09
CA ALA A 43 11.84 55.94 19.90
C ALA A 43 13.05 55.58 19.01
N ILE A 44 13.35 56.53 18.11
CA ILE A 44 14.66 56.90 17.50
C ILE A 44 15.20 55.97 16.39
N GLY A 45 15.54 56.43 15.18
CA GLY A 45 15.58 57.78 14.61
C GLY A 45 16.42 57.81 13.32
N ASN A 46 15.82 58.36 12.26
CA ASN A 46 16.32 59.43 11.37
C ASN A 46 17.54 59.30 10.41
N VAL A 47 17.30 59.91 9.21
CA VAL A 47 18.18 60.84 8.41
C VAL A 47 19.14 60.15 7.41
N LEU A 48 19.26 60.43 6.10
CA LEU A 48 18.85 61.46 5.09
C LEU A 48 18.93 60.78 3.69
N ALA A 49 17.98 60.93 2.75
CA ALA A 49 17.76 62.02 1.78
C ALA A 49 18.84 62.19 0.69
N GLU A 50 18.50 61.82 -0.55
CA GLU A 50 18.88 62.57 -1.76
C GLU A 50 17.80 62.34 -2.85
N GLU A 51 17.15 63.43 -3.28
CA GLU A 51 16.19 63.52 -4.39
C GLU A 51 16.94 64.02 -5.65
N VAL A 52 16.61 63.64 -6.90
CA VAL A 52 15.78 64.36 -7.92
C VAL A 52 16.35 63.96 -9.32
N PRO A 53 15.68 64.02 -10.52
CA PRO A 53 14.27 63.90 -10.94
C PRO A 53 13.99 62.87 -12.09
N VAL A 54 12.78 62.31 -12.05
CA VAL A 54 11.70 62.29 -13.08
C VAL A 54 12.03 62.34 -14.59
N VAL A 55 11.60 61.31 -15.33
CA VAL A 55 10.74 61.44 -16.54
C VAL A 55 9.66 60.36 -16.50
N LEU A 56 8.40 60.81 -16.52
CA LEU A 56 7.18 60.00 -16.63
C LEU A 56 7.11 59.30 -18.00
N ASP A 57 6.68 58.05 -18.01
CA ASP A 57 5.64 57.66 -18.97
C ASP A 57 4.60 56.79 -18.26
N ARG A 58 3.32 57.16 -18.47
CA ARG A 58 2.14 56.58 -17.82
C ARG A 58 1.65 55.40 -18.65
N VAL A 59 1.56 54.21 -18.04
CA VAL A 59 0.60 53.17 -18.46
C VAL A 59 -0.01 52.56 -17.20
N GLU A 60 -1.33 52.36 -17.25
CA GLU A 60 -2.26 52.22 -16.14
C GLU A 60 -2.12 50.92 -15.32
N ASP A 61 -2.17 51.11 -14.00
CA ASP A 61 -2.42 50.10 -12.96
C ASP A 61 -3.76 49.39 -13.15
N LYS A 62 -3.74 48.05 -13.21
CA LYS A 62 -4.73 47.19 -12.51
C LYS A 62 -4.11 45.85 -12.10
N SER A 63 -4.27 45.53 -10.82
CA SER A 63 -4.23 44.17 -10.24
C SER A 63 -2.86 43.59 -9.82
N LEU A 64 -2.21 44.22 -8.85
CA LEU A 64 -1.20 43.59 -7.99
C LEU A 64 -1.51 43.83 -6.50
N VAL A 65 -2.66 43.33 -6.04
CA VAL A 65 -2.96 43.12 -4.61
C VAL A 65 -3.88 41.90 -4.51
N SER A 66 -3.30 40.71 -4.29
CA SER A 66 -4.01 39.54 -3.73
C SER A 66 -3.12 38.33 -3.38
N VAL A 67 -1.79 38.41 -3.49
CA VAL A 67 -0.88 37.28 -3.20
C VAL A 67 -0.19 37.39 -1.83
N ALA A 68 -0.44 38.45 -1.05
CA ALA A 68 0.16 38.65 0.26
C ALA A 68 -0.77 38.37 1.47
N GLU A 69 -2.05 38.03 1.23
CA GLU A 69 -3.06 37.82 2.29
C GLU A 69 -3.45 36.36 2.54
N ALA A 70 -2.67 35.39 2.04
CA ALA A 70 -2.92 33.96 2.29
C ALA A 70 -1.96 33.33 3.33
N ALA A 71 -1.09 34.14 3.96
CA ALA A 71 -0.05 33.65 4.87
C ALA A 71 -0.27 34.02 6.35
N SER A 72 -1.42 34.60 6.72
CA SER A 72 -1.67 35.11 8.09
C SER A 72 -2.94 34.57 8.77
N ASP A 73 -3.51 33.45 8.31
CA ASP A 73 -4.67 32.79 8.95
C ASP A 73 -4.32 31.39 9.50
N PHE A 74 -3.10 31.22 10.00
CA PHE A 74 -2.61 29.97 10.58
C PHE A 74 -2.54 30.00 12.10
N HIS A 75 -3.60 30.47 12.78
CA HIS A 75 -3.87 30.18 14.20
C HIS A 75 -5.32 30.57 14.53
N LEU A 76 -6.26 29.63 14.38
CA LEU A 76 -7.52 29.47 15.14
C LEU A 76 -8.50 28.62 14.31
N ALA A 77 -8.39 27.29 14.41
CA ALA A 77 -9.48 26.39 14.09
C ALA A 77 -9.74 25.54 15.33
N ARG A 78 -10.70 26.05 16.09
CA ARG A 78 -11.36 25.56 17.28
C ARG A 78 -11.86 24.12 17.11
N GLU A 79 -11.69 23.33 18.16
CA GLU A 79 -12.28 22.02 18.36
C GLU A 79 -13.80 22.07 18.19
N GLU A 80 -14.35 21.22 17.33
CA GLU A 80 -15.75 20.79 17.39
C GLU A 80 -15.80 19.26 17.37
N SER A 81 -16.58 18.78 18.32
CA SER A 81 -16.75 17.43 18.84
C SER A 81 -17.08 16.37 17.80
N ARG A 82 -16.39 15.23 17.88
CA ARG A 82 -16.95 13.95 17.42
C ARG A 82 -17.97 13.47 18.47
N ASP A 83 -19.17 13.14 18.02
CA ASP A 83 -20.18 12.47 18.81
C ASP A 83 -19.66 11.11 19.32
N GLU A 84 -19.67 10.94 20.65
CA GLU A 84 -19.19 9.78 21.40
C GLU A 84 -20.19 8.61 21.46
N GLU A 85 -21.07 8.44 20.47
CA GLU A 85 -22.15 7.43 20.56
C GLU A 85 -21.89 6.11 19.79
N SER A 86 -20.72 5.95 19.15
CA SER A 86 -20.41 4.75 18.35
C SER A 86 -19.45 3.74 18.99
N THR A 87 -18.93 3.99 20.19
CA THR A 87 -18.02 3.07 20.90
C THR A 87 -18.74 2.13 21.89
N SER A 88 -19.98 2.43 22.28
CA SER A 88 -20.74 1.68 23.30
C SER A 88 -21.23 0.29 22.83
N ILE A 89 -21.45 0.08 21.54
CA ILE A 89 -21.99 -1.19 21.01
C ILE A 89 -20.89 -2.26 20.86
N LEU A 90 -19.62 -1.87 20.73
CA LEU A 90 -18.51 -2.82 20.55
C LEU A 90 -18.01 -3.41 21.88
N ASP A 91 -18.12 -2.69 23.00
CA ASP A 91 -17.74 -3.21 24.32
C ASP A 91 -18.72 -4.27 24.85
N THR A 92 -19.98 -4.23 24.43
CA THR A 92 -20.99 -5.20 24.84
C THR A 92 -20.82 -6.55 24.11
N ALA A 93 -20.24 -6.55 22.91
CA ALA A 93 -20.02 -7.76 22.12
C ALA A 93 -18.86 -8.64 22.61
N PHE A 94 -17.89 -8.05 23.34
CA PHE A 94 -16.71 -8.77 23.84
C PHE A 94 -16.89 -9.37 25.25
N GLN A 95 -17.81 -8.86 26.07
CA GLN A 95 -18.03 -9.37 27.44
C GLN A 95 -18.84 -10.68 27.51
N LEU A 96 -19.50 -11.11 26.43
CA LEU A 96 -20.31 -12.34 26.40
C LEU A 96 -19.53 -13.60 25.99
N SER A 97 -18.22 -13.50 25.74
CA SER A 97 -17.37 -14.63 25.33
C SER A 97 -16.52 -15.23 26.47
N TYR A 98 -16.59 -14.67 27.68
CA TYR A 98 -15.86 -15.18 28.85
C TYR A 98 -16.84 -15.67 29.92
N SER A 99 -17.37 -16.88 29.73
CA SER A 99 -17.87 -17.67 30.85
C SER A 99 -17.74 -19.16 30.56
N SER A 100 -17.19 -19.91 31.54
CA SER A 100 -17.04 -21.38 31.60
C SER A 100 -15.80 -21.92 30.84
N THR A 101 -14.84 -22.64 31.42
CA THR A 101 -14.84 -23.47 32.64
C THR A 101 -13.41 -23.86 33.05
N ASP A 102 -13.16 -23.87 34.35
CA ASP A 102 -12.28 -24.73 35.15
C ASP A 102 -10.85 -25.08 34.68
N ALA A 103 -9.89 -24.48 35.39
CA ALA A 103 -8.52 -24.95 35.51
C ALA A 103 -8.42 -26.16 36.45
N PRO A 104 -7.38 -27.00 36.27
CA PRO A 104 -6.56 -27.32 37.42
C PRO A 104 -5.07 -27.07 37.15
N SER A 105 -4.45 -26.45 38.15
CA SER A 105 -3.02 -26.19 38.32
C SER A 105 -2.18 -27.46 38.39
N ILE A 106 -1.10 -27.57 37.61
CA ILE A 106 0.06 -28.44 37.90
C ILE A 106 1.36 -27.77 37.43
N THR A 107 2.11 -27.30 38.43
CA THR A 107 3.58 -27.29 38.64
C THR A 107 4.57 -27.16 37.48
N GLU A 108 5.46 -26.17 37.66
CA GLU A 108 6.76 -25.99 37.01
C GLU A 108 7.63 -27.27 37.09
N ALA A 109 8.20 -27.64 35.94
CA ALA A 109 9.40 -28.46 35.88
C ALA A 109 10.35 -27.87 34.83
N THR A 110 11.47 -27.38 35.35
CA THR A 110 12.67 -26.91 34.66
C THR A 110 13.17 -27.90 33.60
N GLY A 111 13.38 -27.41 32.39
CA GLY A 111 14.12 -28.11 31.33
C GLY A 111 14.72 -27.07 30.39
N ALA A 112 15.98 -26.70 30.64
CA ALA A 112 16.76 -25.88 29.73
C ALA A 112 16.91 -26.62 28.39
N VAL A 113 16.40 -26.03 27.31
CA VAL A 113 16.80 -26.36 25.95
C VAL A 113 17.33 -25.08 25.34
N ASP A 114 18.65 -25.05 25.25
CA ASP A 114 19.44 -24.03 24.58
C ASP A 114 19.17 -24.19 23.07
N CYS A 115 18.27 -23.38 22.51
CA CYS A 115 18.02 -23.31 21.08
C CYS A 115 18.81 -22.14 20.51
N ASP A 116 20.02 -22.48 20.05
CA ASP A 116 20.91 -21.62 19.28
C ASP A 116 20.23 -21.21 17.96
N LEU A 117 19.63 -20.01 17.94
CA LEU A 117 18.99 -19.40 16.76
C LEU A 117 20.00 -18.66 15.84
N GLY A 118 21.29 -18.99 15.93
CA GLY A 118 22.38 -18.28 15.25
C GLY A 118 22.81 -18.81 13.88
N LEU A 119 22.17 -19.83 13.30
CA LEU A 119 22.70 -20.53 12.11
C LEU A 119 21.70 -20.77 10.98
N LEU A 120 21.02 -19.72 10.52
CA LEU A 120 20.15 -19.83 9.33
C LEU A 120 20.29 -18.72 8.29
N PHE A 121 21.43 -18.01 8.20
CA PHE A 121 21.69 -17.14 7.06
C PHE A 121 23.18 -17.11 6.72
N ASP A 122 23.56 -17.85 5.68
CA ASP A 122 24.91 -17.79 5.08
C ASP A 122 24.98 -16.54 4.16
N PRO A 123 25.97 -15.62 4.33
CA PRO A 123 25.92 -14.27 3.77
C PRO A 123 26.52 -14.16 2.36
N ALA A 124 26.42 -15.19 1.52
CA ALA A 124 27.22 -15.30 0.28
C ALA A 124 26.44 -15.47 -1.05
N SER A 125 25.17 -15.05 -1.15
CA SER A 125 24.42 -15.11 -2.43
C SER A 125 24.03 -13.76 -3.04
N ALA A 126 24.67 -12.66 -2.61
CA ALA A 126 24.59 -11.37 -3.31
C ALA A 126 25.74 -11.26 -4.33
N VAL A 127 25.67 -12.03 -5.41
CA VAL A 127 26.50 -11.84 -6.60
C VAL A 127 25.63 -12.10 -7.83
N ASP A 128 25.70 -11.21 -8.81
CA ASP A 128 25.15 -11.39 -10.15
C ASP A 128 25.44 -12.80 -10.67
N THR A 129 24.39 -13.59 -10.88
CA THR A 129 24.48 -14.84 -11.63
C THR A 129 23.34 -14.90 -12.62
N GLU A 130 23.67 -14.66 -13.89
CA GLU A 130 23.10 -15.40 -15.02
C GLU A 130 23.23 -16.89 -14.70
N ALA A 131 22.20 -17.47 -14.09
CA ALA A 131 22.16 -18.88 -13.78
C ALA A 131 21.67 -19.64 -15.02
N THR A 132 22.61 -20.26 -15.72
CA THR A 132 22.37 -21.42 -16.58
C THR A 132 21.79 -22.54 -15.71
N PHE A 133 20.48 -22.78 -15.85
CA PHE A 133 19.78 -23.86 -15.14
C PHE A 133 19.95 -25.18 -15.90
N ASP A 134 20.95 -25.97 -15.52
CA ASP A 134 20.96 -27.40 -15.79
C ASP A 134 20.02 -28.09 -14.79
N ALA A 135 18.76 -28.20 -15.19
CA ALA A 135 17.73 -28.93 -14.45
C ALA A 135 17.83 -30.43 -14.78
N GLU A 136 18.71 -31.16 -14.10
CA GLU A 136 18.59 -32.61 -13.93
C GLU A 136 18.60 -32.96 -12.44
N GLY A 137 17.41 -33.26 -11.91
CA GLY A 137 17.24 -34.09 -10.72
C GLY A 137 17.38 -33.39 -9.38
N ASP A 138 16.34 -32.69 -8.93
CA ASP A 138 15.98 -32.73 -7.51
C ASP A 138 14.47 -32.54 -7.36
N GLY A 139 13.86 -33.19 -6.36
CA GLY A 139 12.42 -33.39 -6.18
C GLY A 139 11.59 -32.14 -5.86
N ARG A 140 11.78 -31.04 -6.61
CA ARG A 140 10.88 -29.89 -6.58
C ARG A 140 9.53 -30.31 -7.14
N ALA A 141 8.47 -30.13 -6.34
CA ALA A 141 7.10 -30.20 -6.84
C ALA A 141 6.97 -29.28 -8.06
N GLU A 142 6.55 -29.82 -9.20
CA GLU A 142 6.41 -29.06 -10.43
C GLU A 142 5.46 -27.87 -10.20
N ALA A 143 6.00 -26.65 -10.32
CA ALA A 143 5.27 -25.42 -10.04
C ALA A 143 4.38 -25.02 -11.21
N PHE A 144 3.30 -25.79 -11.40
CA PHE A 144 2.31 -25.56 -12.44
C PHE A 144 1.56 -24.25 -12.25
N ILE A 145 1.13 -23.67 -13.37
CA ILE A 145 0.27 -22.48 -13.36
C ILE A 145 -1.13 -22.89 -12.87
N PRO A 146 -1.66 -22.28 -11.79
CA PRO A 146 -3.01 -22.55 -11.31
C PRO A 146 -4.06 -22.09 -12.33
N ALA A 147 -5.14 -22.86 -12.45
CA ALA A 147 -6.24 -22.57 -13.38
C ALA A 147 -6.85 -21.17 -13.17
N SER A 148 -6.82 -20.66 -11.94
CA SER A 148 -7.30 -19.33 -11.59
C SER A 148 -6.49 -18.21 -12.27
N PHE A 149 -5.20 -18.43 -12.54
CA PHE A 149 -4.34 -17.47 -13.25
C PHE A 149 -4.53 -17.48 -14.77
N HIS A 150 -5.18 -18.49 -15.35
CA HIS A 150 -5.36 -18.59 -16.81
C HIS A 150 -6.16 -17.41 -17.39
N GLY A 151 -7.10 -16.85 -16.61
CA GLY A 151 -7.82 -15.64 -17.00
C GLY A 151 -6.90 -14.44 -17.21
N ALA A 152 -5.83 -14.31 -16.41
CA ALA A 152 -4.82 -13.27 -16.60
C ALA A 152 -3.99 -13.51 -17.87
N ILE A 153 -3.63 -14.77 -18.14
CA ILE A 153 -2.90 -15.14 -19.37
C ILE A 153 -3.72 -14.76 -20.61
N GLY A 154 -4.99 -15.12 -20.66
CA GLY A 154 -5.87 -14.80 -21.80
C GLY A 154 -6.12 -13.29 -22.01
N ARG A 155 -5.90 -12.45 -20.99
CA ARG A 155 -5.99 -10.98 -21.13
C ARG A 155 -4.75 -10.34 -21.75
N HIS A 156 -3.58 -10.92 -21.52
CA HIS A 156 -2.29 -10.30 -21.89
C HIS A 156 -1.58 -10.98 -23.05
N TYR A 157 -1.91 -12.23 -23.35
CA TYR A 157 -1.25 -13.01 -24.39
C TYR A 157 -2.24 -13.49 -25.47
N PRO A 158 -1.75 -13.71 -26.70
CA PRO A 158 -2.53 -14.38 -27.74
C PRO A 158 -3.16 -15.69 -27.26
N GLU A 159 -4.36 -15.97 -27.74
CA GLU A 159 -5.14 -17.17 -27.37
C GLU A 159 -4.34 -18.48 -27.54
N MET A 160 -3.45 -18.55 -28.52
CA MET A 160 -2.62 -19.74 -28.75
C MET A 160 -1.64 -20.02 -27.60
N ILE A 161 -1.14 -18.98 -26.93
CA ILE A 161 -0.30 -19.12 -25.73
C ILE A 161 -1.16 -19.60 -24.55
N HIS A 162 -2.34 -19.01 -24.38
CA HIS A 162 -3.28 -19.43 -23.35
C HIS A 162 -3.65 -20.92 -23.49
N GLN A 163 -3.97 -21.37 -24.71
CA GLN A 163 -4.27 -22.77 -25.00
C GLN A 163 -3.09 -23.70 -24.72
N LEU A 164 -1.86 -23.29 -25.05
CA LEU A 164 -0.66 -24.06 -24.73
C LEU A 164 -0.49 -24.25 -23.22
N CYS A 165 -0.66 -23.18 -22.43
CA CYS A 165 -0.57 -23.26 -20.97
C CYS A 165 -1.58 -24.26 -20.39
N VAL A 166 -2.80 -24.28 -20.93
CA VAL A 166 -3.88 -25.18 -20.50
C VAL A 166 -3.63 -26.63 -20.94
N GLN A 167 -3.23 -26.85 -22.20
CA GLN A 167 -3.13 -28.20 -22.78
C GLN A 167 -1.87 -28.93 -22.34
N GLU A 168 -0.73 -28.24 -22.28
CA GLU A 168 0.57 -28.84 -21.97
C GLU A 168 1.00 -28.64 -20.50
N ASN A 169 0.13 -28.05 -19.67
CA ASN A 169 0.38 -27.74 -18.26
C ASN A 169 1.77 -27.12 -18.05
N LEU A 170 1.95 -25.91 -18.57
CA LEU A 170 3.22 -25.21 -18.41
C LEU A 170 3.43 -24.83 -16.94
N THR A 171 4.66 -25.01 -16.48
CA THR A 171 5.15 -24.39 -15.25
C THR A 171 5.44 -22.91 -15.48
N ILE A 172 5.54 -22.15 -14.39
CA ILE A 172 5.88 -20.72 -14.46
C ILE A 172 7.23 -20.49 -15.18
N GLN A 173 8.23 -21.34 -14.94
CA GLN A 173 9.55 -21.22 -15.58
C GLN A 173 9.50 -21.52 -17.06
N GLU A 174 8.83 -22.60 -17.45
CA GLU A 174 8.62 -22.94 -18.86
C GLU A 174 7.91 -21.80 -19.59
N PHE A 175 6.90 -21.20 -18.95
CA PHE A 175 6.18 -20.09 -19.54
C PHE A 175 7.05 -18.83 -19.67
N ARG A 176 7.88 -18.52 -18.67
CA ARG A 176 8.84 -17.42 -18.74
C ARG A 176 9.81 -17.59 -19.91
N LEU A 177 10.41 -18.78 -20.03
CA LEU A 177 11.32 -19.13 -21.12
C LEU A 177 10.65 -19.06 -22.49
N LEU A 178 9.39 -19.53 -22.58
CA LEU A 178 8.61 -19.46 -23.81
C LEU A 178 8.42 -18.01 -24.29
N ILE A 179 7.96 -17.12 -23.42
CA ILE A 179 7.70 -15.72 -23.78
C ILE A 179 8.98 -15.03 -24.23
N GLU A 180 10.07 -15.22 -23.49
CA GLU A 180 11.37 -14.66 -23.84
C GLU A 180 11.87 -15.18 -25.19
N GLY A 181 11.81 -16.50 -25.40
CA GLY A 181 12.27 -17.11 -26.64
C GLY A 181 11.42 -16.71 -27.85
N LEU A 182 10.10 -16.53 -27.69
CA LEU A 182 9.23 -16.03 -28.75
C LEU A 182 9.56 -14.58 -29.13
N ASN A 183 9.84 -13.71 -28.14
CA ASN A 183 10.25 -12.33 -28.37
C ASN A 183 11.61 -12.22 -29.07
N GLN A 184 12.54 -13.13 -28.76
CA GLN A 184 13.87 -13.18 -29.39
C GLN A 184 13.84 -13.83 -30.78
N GLY A 185 12.71 -14.44 -31.18
CA GLY A 185 12.61 -15.17 -32.44
C GLY A 185 13.35 -16.50 -32.43
N ASN A 186 13.54 -17.11 -31.26
CA ASN A 186 14.29 -18.34 -31.09
C ASN A 186 13.66 -19.51 -31.86
N SER A 187 14.51 -20.38 -32.39
CA SER A 187 14.07 -21.65 -32.97
C SER A 187 13.67 -22.63 -31.86
N ILE A 188 12.91 -23.66 -32.23
CA ILE A 188 12.49 -24.71 -31.29
C ILE A 188 13.68 -25.42 -30.61
N ASP A 189 14.84 -25.46 -31.29
CA ASP A 189 16.05 -26.10 -30.79
C ASP A 189 16.76 -25.31 -29.69
N SER A 190 16.36 -24.05 -29.48
CA SER A 190 16.94 -23.18 -28.45
C SER A 190 16.30 -23.43 -27.07
N TYR A 191 15.19 -24.16 -27.00
CA TYR A 191 14.48 -24.44 -25.75
C TYR A 191 15.01 -25.72 -25.07
N PRO A 192 14.97 -25.79 -23.72
CA PRO A 192 15.27 -27.01 -22.98
C PRO A 192 14.40 -28.19 -23.43
N ASN A 193 14.94 -29.41 -23.32
CA ASN A 193 14.28 -30.63 -23.84
C ASN A 193 12.86 -30.84 -23.30
N HIS A 194 12.60 -30.56 -22.03
CA HIS A 194 11.27 -30.71 -21.42
C HIS A 194 10.23 -29.78 -22.08
N LEU A 195 10.59 -28.51 -22.30
CA LEU A 195 9.74 -27.53 -22.96
C LEU A 195 9.62 -27.82 -24.46
N LYS A 196 10.72 -28.23 -25.11
CA LYS A 196 10.74 -28.60 -26.52
C LYS A 196 9.73 -29.70 -26.85
N ILE A 197 9.63 -30.74 -26.01
CA ILE A 197 8.64 -31.81 -26.19
C ILE A 197 7.20 -31.26 -26.17
N LYS A 198 6.87 -30.43 -25.17
CA LYS A 198 5.55 -29.78 -25.06
C LYS A 198 5.24 -28.89 -26.27
N LEU A 199 6.21 -28.09 -26.71
CA LEU A 199 6.07 -27.22 -27.88
C LEU A 199 5.89 -28.00 -29.20
N GLN A 200 6.55 -29.17 -29.32
CA GLN A 200 6.36 -30.06 -30.46
C GLN A 200 4.95 -30.68 -30.48
N ASN A 201 4.45 -31.13 -29.33
CA ASN A 201 3.12 -31.71 -29.20
C ASN A 201 2.01 -30.72 -29.58
N PHE A 202 2.17 -29.45 -29.20
CA PHE A 202 1.17 -28.42 -29.44
C PHE A 202 1.19 -27.80 -30.85
N SER A 203 2.34 -27.85 -31.56
CA SER A 203 2.63 -27.18 -32.85
C SER A 203 3.33 -25.81 -32.73
N PHE A 204 4.62 -25.84 -32.40
CA PHE A 204 5.50 -24.65 -32.34
C PHE A 204 5.49 -23.76 -33.60
N PRO A 205 5.51 -24.28 -34.86
CA PRO A 205 5.54 -23.41 -36.04
C PRO A 205 4.32 -22.48 -36.13
N ASN A 206 3.14 -22.97 -35.75
CA ASN A 206 1.92 -22.18 -35.72
C ASN A 206 1.99 -21.12 -34.63
N LEU A 207 2.46 -21.50 -33.44
CA LEU A 207 2.68 -20.59 -32.30
C LEU A 207 3.63 -19.45 -32.67
N GLN A 208 4.78 -19.79 -33.25
CA GLN A 208 5.78 -18.81 -33.67
C GLN A 208 5.20 -17.86 -34.72
N SER A 209 4.54 -18.37 -35.76
CA SER A 209 3.94 -17.52 -36.80
C SER A 209 2.90 -16.52 -36.24
N THR A 210 2.18 -16.89 -35.19
CA THR A 210 1.18 -16.03 -34.52
C THR A 210 1.84 -14.96 -33.64
N CYS A 211 3.02 -15.25 -33.08
CA CYS A 211 3.64 -14.44 -32.03
C CYS A 211 4.84 -13.58 -32.49
N VAL A 212 5.43 -13.86 -33.65
CA VAL A 212 6.69 -13.24 -34.17
C VAL A 212 6.68 -11.70 -34.24
N HIS A 213 5.50 -11.06 -34.24
CA HIS A 213 5.36 -9.60 -34.23
C HIS A 213 4.41 -9.08 -33.14
N ALA A 214 4.02 -9.93 -32.19
CA ALA A 214 3.05 -9.55 -31.18
C ALA A 214 3.64 -8.60 -30.11
N GLY A 215 4.98 -8.55 -29.97
CA GLY A 215 5.65 -7.76 -28.93
C GLY A 215 5.16 -8.19 -27.55
N LEU A 216 5.35 -9.47 -27.23
CA LEU A 216 4.76 -10.07 -26.03
C LEU A 216 5.34 -9.40 -24.78
N LEU A 217 4.46 -9.07 -23.84
CA LEU A 217 4.91 -8.52 -22.56
C LEU A 217 5.69 -9.60 -21.79
N PRO A 218 6.83 -9.30 -21.15
CA PRO A 218 7.51 -10.26 -20.29
C PRO A 218 6.59 -10.79 -19.19
N LEU A 219 6.73 -12.08 -18.83
CA LEU A 219 5.89 -12.69 -17.81
C LEU A 219 5.97 -11.94 -16.47
N ASP A 220 7.16 -11.51 -16.06
CA ASP A 220 7.34 -10.78 -14.81
C ASP A 220 6.60 -9.43 -14.79
N ASP A 221 6.44 -8.77 -15.94
CA ASP A 221 5.63 -7.54 -16.04
C ASP A 221 4.13 -7.83 -15.87
N VAL A 222 3.65 -8.96 -16.40
CA VAL A 222 2.26 -9.42 -16.17
C VAL A 222 2.05 -9.79 -14.71
N LEU A 223 2.99 -10.53 -14.10
CA LEU A 223 2.92 -10.91 -12.69
C LEU A 223 2.92 -9.69 -11.77
N LEU A 224 3.75 -8.68 -12.05
CA LEU A 224 3.73 -7.40 -11.32
C LEU A 224 2.38 -6.69 -11.41
N LYS A 225 1.69 -6.80 -12.55
CA LYS A 225 0.40 -6.13 -12.78
C LYS A 225 -0.78 -6.90 -12.17
N GLU A 226 -0.77 -8.23 -12.25
CA GLU A 226 -1.93 -9.08 -11.96
C GLU A 226 -1.87 -9.73 -10.57
N CYS A 227 -0.67 -9.93 -10.00
CA CYS A 227 -0.48 -10.73 -8.78
C CYS A 227 -0.03 -9.88 -7.58
N PRO A 228 -0.88 -9.64 -6.57
CA PRO A 228 -0.54 -8.90 -5.35
C PRO A 228 0.73 -9.35 -4.63
N PHE A 229 0.85 -10.63 -4.32
CA PHE A 229 1.98 -11.12 -3.54
C PHE A 229 3.29 -11.11 -4.34
N TYR A 230 3.22 -11.32 -5.65
CA TYR A 230 4.37 -11.13 -6.53
C TYR A 230 4.83 -9.65 -6.52
N PHE A 231 3.90 -8.71 -6.64
CA PHE A 231 4.19 -7.28 -6.54
C PHE A 231 4.83 -6.90 -5.20
N ILE A 232 4.22 -7.32 -4.08
CA ILE A 232 4.72 -6.99 -2.73
C ILE A 232 6.10 -7.64 -2.50
N ASN A 233 6.31 -8.88 -2.95
CA ASN A 233 7.62 -9.54 -2.86
C ASN A 233 8.70 -8.77 -3.63
N ARG A 234 8.39 -8.32 -4.85
CA ARG A 234 9.31 -7.50 -5.66
C ARG A 234 9.59 -6.14 -5.02
N LEU A 235 8.61 -5.55 -4.34
CA LEU A 235 8.78 -4.32 -3.57
C LEU A 235 9.71 -4.51 -2.37
N ILE A 236 9.55 -5.60 -1.62
CA ILE A 236 10.44 -5.96 -0.50
C ILE A 236 11.86 -6.21 -0.99
N ALA A 237 12.02 -7.00 -2.05
CA ALA A 237 13.32 -7.38 -2.60
C ALA A 237 14.14 -6.20 -3.15
N ARG A 238 13.48 -5.11 -3.57
CA ARG A 238 14.13 -3.88 -4.03
C ARG A 238 14.51 -2.91 -2.91
N GLY A 239 14.02 -3.12 -1.69
CA GLY A 239 14.34 -2.28 -0.55
C GLY A 239 15.74 -2.52 -0.01
N ASP A 240 16.40 -1.49 0.50
CA ASP A 240 17.70 -1.65 1.16
C ASP A 240 17.51 -2.37 2.51
N ARG A 241 18.19 -3.51 2.69
CA ARG A 241 18.10 -4.37 3.88
C ARG A 241 18.63 -3.69 5.16
N LYS A 242 19.45 -2.65 5.04
CA LYS A 242 19.95 -1.89 6.20
C LYS A 242 18.83 -1.29 7.03
N PHE A 243 17.72 -0.89 6.39
CA PHE A 243 16.57 -0.30 7.10
C PHE A 243 15.89 -1.31 8.04
N PRO A 244 15.41 -2.48 7.57
CA PRO A 244 14.88 -3.53 8.46
C PRO A 244 15.89 -3.99 9.51
N GLU A 245 17.14 -4.23 9.12
CA GLU A 245 18.21 -4.68 10.02
C GLU A 245 18.45 -3.68 11.17
N SER A 246 18.45 -2.38 10.88
CA SER A 246 18.61 -1.33 11.90
C SER A 246 17.50 -1.30 12.95
N GLN A 247 16.35 -1.91 12.65
CA GLN A 247 15.20 -2.00 13.54
C GLN A 247 15.03 -3.39 14.14
N GLY A 248 15.90 -4.35 13.80
CA GLY A 248 15.75 -5.75 14.22
C GLY A 248 14.48 -6.42 13.67
N LEU A 249 13.99 -5.98 12.50
CA LEU A 249 12.78 -6.50 11.87
C LEU A 249 13.13 -7.29 10.61
N SER A 250 12.28 -8.26 10.25
CA SER A 250 12.39 -8.90 8.94
C SER A 250 11.97 -7.91 7.84
N PRO A 251 12.51 -8.03 6.61
CA PRO A 251 12.13 -7.16 5.49
C PRO A 251 10.62 -7.16 5.21
N GLU A 252 9.98 -8.33 5.29
CA GLU A 252 8.54 -8.50 5.07
C GLU A 252 7.75 -7.69 6.08
N VAL A 253 8.19 -7.70 7.34
CA VAL A 253 7.55 -6.95 8.42
C VAL A 253 7.78 -5.46 8.24
N TYR A 254 9.01 -5.04 7.93
CA TYR A 254 9.39 -3.64 7.81
C TYR A 254 8.64 -2.93 6.67
N TRP A 255 8.74 -3.46 5.44
CA TRP A 255 8.25 -2.77 4.23
C TRP A 255 6.74 -2.78 4.08
N THR A 256 6.04 -3.67 4.79
CA THR A 256 4.58 -3.70 4.82
C THR A 256 3.99 -3.07 6.08
N ASN A 257 4.83 -2.47 6.92
CA ASN A 257 4.41 -1.74 8.10
C ASN A 257 3.93 -0.32 7.77
N ARG A 258 3.56 0.41 8.83
CA ARG A 258 3.31 1.84 8.83
C ARG A 258 4.52 2.59 8.27
N ARG A 259 4.23 3.49 7.33
CA ARG A 259 5.17 4.36 6.63
C ARG A 259 6.01 5.15 7.62
N GLY A 260 7.32 4.95 7.57
CA GLY A 260 8.30 5.63 8.41
C GLY A 260 8.18 5.30 9.90
N PHE A 261 7.42 4.26 10.27
CA PHE A 261 6.96 4.01 11.64
C PHE A 261 6.35 5.24 12.28
N ALA A 262 5.74 6.07 11.45
CA ALA A 262 5.19 7.32 11.89
C ALA A 262 4.05 7.09 12.86
N SER A 263 3.86 8.13 13.64
CA SER A 263 2.79 8.32 14.59
C SER A 263 1.40 7.98 14.09
N CYS A 264 1.18 8.25 12.80
CA CYS A 264 -0.04 7.99 12.08
C CYS A 264 -0.10 6.57 11.52
N TYR A 265 -1.31 6.00 11.49
CA TYR A 265 -1.61 4.71 10.86
C TYR A 265 -1.63 4.80 9.32
N ASP A 266 -0.57 5.36 8.73
CA ASP A 266 -0.45 5.44 7.27
C ASP A 266 0.42 4.29 6.76
N THR A 267 -0.12 3.46 5.89
CA THR A 267 0.65 2.46 5.12
C THR A 267 1.43 3.14 3.98
N ILE A 268 2.40 2.44 3.38
CA ILE A 268 3.00 2.88 2.10
C ILE A 268 2.06 2.65 0.90
N PHE A 269 1.08 1.75 1.05
CA PHE A 269 0.13 1.41 0.00
C PHE A 269 -1.05 2.40 -0.01
N THR A 270 -0.77 3.68 -0.28
CA THR A 270 -1.78 4.74 -0.34
C THR A 270 -1.91 5.34 -1.73
N PRO A 271 -3.08 5.91 -2.08
CA PRO A 271 -3.24 6.63 -3.34
C PRO A 271 -2.24 7.79 -3.49
N PHE A 272 -1.80 8.39 -2.38
CA PHE A 272 -0.75 9.39 -2.39
C PHE A 272 0.53 8.88 -3.04
N VAL A 273 1.03 7.69 -2.65
CA VAL A 273 2.27 7.12 -3.22
C VAL A 273 2.07 6.75 -4.69
N TRP A 274 0.89 6.22 -5.04
CA TRP A 274 0.55 5.90 -6.43
C TRP A 274 0.52 7.15 -7.34
N VAL A 275 -0.07 8.25 -6.87
CA VAL A 275 -0.07 9.53 -7.60
C VAL A 275 1.34 10.11 -7.68
N LEU A 276 2.10 10.06 -6.58
CA LEU A 276 3.47 10.57 -6.53
C LEU A 276 4.35 9.88 -7.58
N SER A 277 4.29 8.54 -7.66
CA SER A 277 5.09 7.73 -8.59
C SER A 277 4.96 8.10 -10.07
N ARG A 278 3.88 8.82 -10.44
CA ARG A 278 3.58 9.22 -11.82
C ARG A 278 3.95 10.66 -12.14
N ILE A 279 4.30 11.45 -11.13
CA ILE A 279 4.43 12.91 -11.25
C ILE A 279 5.83 13.36 -10.93
N VAL A 280 6.44 12.79 -9.89
CA VAL A 280 7.76 13.18 -9.44
C VAL A 280 8.82 12.67 -10.40
N SER A 281 9.82 13.49 -10.71
CA SER A 281 11.00 13.06 -11.45
C SER A 281 11.97 12.30 -10.54
N LYS A 282 12.93 11.58 -11.13
CA LYS A 282 13.97 10.89 -10.35
C LYS A 282 14.79 11.88 -9.53
N GLU A 283 15.18 13.00 -10.13
CA GLU A 283 15.99 14.05 -9.53
C GLU A 283 15.25 14.70 -8.35
N GLU A 284 13.96 15.02 -8.54
CA GLU A 284 13.12 15.57 -7.49
C GLU A 284 12.99 14.61 -6.30
N TYR A 285 12.78 13.32 -6.58
CA TYR A 285 12.64 12.32 -5.52
C TYR A 285 13.95 12.09 -4.76
N LEU A 286 15.08 12.04 -5.46
CA LEU A 286 16.40 11.92 -4.83
C LEU A 286 16.74 13.15 -3.97
N MET A 287 16.32 14.34 -4.38
CA MET A 287 16.46 15.56 -3.57
C MET A 287 15.64 15.48 -2.27
N LEU A 288 14.42 14.95 -2.32
CA LEU A 288 13.62 14.71 -1.11
C LEU A 288 14.30 13.70 -0.18
N LEU A 289 14.84 12.61 -0.72
CA LEU A 289 15.56 11.60 0.06
C LEU A 289 16.79 12.19 0.75
N ASP A 290 17.62 12.95 0.02
CA ASP A 290 18.83 13.59 0.57
C ASP A 290 18.50 14.56 1.72
N HIS A 291 17.52 15.44 1.53
CA HIS A 291 17.13 16.37 2.60
C HIS A 291 16.48 15.68 3.80
N ALA A 292 15.77 14.56 3.58
CA ALA A 292 15.25 13.75 4.67
C ALA A 292 16.37 13.06 5.44
N GLU A 293 17.37 12.51 4.77
CA GLU A 293 18.53 11.85 5.40
C GLU A 293 19.38 12.85 6.20
N ASN A 294 19.66 14.01 5.62
CA ASN A 294 20.52 15.06 6.20
C ASN A 294 19.80 15.99 7.20
N GLU A 295 18.55 15.71 7.56
CA GLU A 295 17.75 16.52 8.50
C GLU A 295 17.66 18.02 8.11
N THR A 296 17.57 18.29 6.81
CA THR A 296 17.45 19.65 6.24
C THR A 296 16.09 19.86 5.56
N TRP A 297 15.05 19.18 6.04
CA TRP A 297 13.75 19.07 5.36
C TRP A 297 13.12 20.41 4.97
N SER A 298 13.30 21.47 5.75
CA SER A 298 12.81 22.82 5.46
C SER A 298 13.21 23.34 4.08
N GLN A 299 14.33 22.87 3.53
CA GLN A 299 14.83 23.27 2.21
C GLN A 299 13.98 22.71 1.07
N THR A 300 13.20 21.65 1.31
CA THR A 300 12.30 21.04 0.31
C THR A 300 10.97 21.76 0.14
N LYS A 301 10.69 22.81 0.93
CA LYS A 301 9.36 23.45 0.99
C LYS A 301 8.86 23.91 -0.38
N ALA A 302 9.70 24.55 -1.19
CA ALA A 302 9.33 25.01 -2.52
C ALA A 302 8.99 23.83 -3.45
N LEU A 303 9.85 22.80 -3.48
CA LEU A 303 9.64 21.60 -4.26
C LEU A 303 8.35 20.86 -3.86
N ILE A 304 8.08 20.74 -2.56
CA ILE A 304 6.85 20.11 -2.06
C ILE A 304 5.63 20.88 -2.55
N VAL A 305 5.61 22.22 -2.46
CA VAL A 305 4.47 23.01 -2.94
C VAL A 305 4.21 22.78 -4.42
N GLU A 306 5.26 22.73 -5.26
CA GLU A 306 5.13 22.44 -6.69
C GLU A 306 4.61 21.02 -6.96
N LEU A 307 5.13 20.02 -6.23
CA LEU A 307 4.66 18.64 -6.31
C LEU A 307 3.20 18.53 -5.89
N GLN A 308 2.80 19.18 -4.80
CA GLN A 308 1.42 19.21 -4.32
C GLN A 308 0.48 19.79 -5.37
N SER A 309 0.85 20.88 -6.03
CA SER A 309 0.05 21.46 -7.12
C SER A 309 -0.10 20.49 -8.29
N ARG A 310 0.98 19.84 -8.74
CA ARG A 310 0.91 18.83 -9.81
C ARG A 310 0.08 17.61 -9.41
N MET A 311 0.26 17.11 -8.20
CA MET A 311 -0.50 15.99 -7.64
C MET A 311 -1.99 16.29 -7.55
N ILE A 312 -2.38 17.47 -7.04
CA ILE A 312 -3.79 17.88 -6.96
C ILE A 312 -4.41 17.95 -8.37
N SER A 313 -3.71 18.54 -9.33
CA SER A 313 -4.16 18.59 -10.73
C SER A 313 -4.35 17.18 -11.32
N TYR A 314 -3.41 16.28 -11.07
CA TYR A 314 -3.52 14.90 -11.52
C TYR A 314 -4.68 14.15 -10.85
N ILE A 315 -4.90 14.38 -9.55
CA ILE A 315 -6.04 13.79 -8.82
C ILE A 315 -7.37 14.25 -9.43
N ASP A 316 -7.48 15.52 -9.81
CA ASP A 316 -8.68 16.06 -10.43
C ASP A 316 -8.98 15.44 -11.80
N ASN A 317 -7.95 15.33 -12.64
CA ASN A 317 -8.13 14.99 -14.04
C ASN A 317 -8.00 13.49 -14.35
N VAL A 318 -7.21 12.74 -13.59
CA VAL A 318 -6.82 11.37 -13.95
C VAL A 318 -7.22 10.34 -12.91
N TYR A 319 -6.89 10.56 -11.63
CA TYR A 319 -7.19 9.59 -10.59
C TYR A 319 -8.70 9.33 -10.47
N GLN A 320 -9.09 8.06 -10.46
CA GLN A 320 -10.47 7.63 -10.22
C GLN A 320 -10.49 6.79 -8.94
N PRO A 321 -11.09 7.32 -7.85
CA PRO A 321 -11.15 6.57 -6.60
C PRO A 321 -12.06 5.34 -6.74
N SER A 322 -11.65 4.28 -6.09
CA SER A 322 -12.41 3.03 -5.91
C SER A 322 -12.69 2.78 -4.42
N PHE A 323 -13.56 1.80 -4.13
CA PHE A 323 -13.94 1.41 -2.76
C PHE A 323 -14.54 2.59 -1.95
N SER A 324 -14.10 2.82 -0.71
CA SER A 324 -14.64 3.88 0.14
C SER A 324 -13.94 5.24 -0.02
N LEU A 325 -12.88 5.29 -0.84
CA LEU A 325 -12.05 6.48 -1.00
C LEU A 325 -12.75 7.57 -1.79
N LYS A 326 -12.42 8.83 -1.45
CA LYS A 326 -12.92 10.02 -2.14
C LYS A 326 -11.73 10.86 -2.58
N LYS A 327 -11.83 11.50 -3.75
CA LYS A 327 -10.81 12.47 -4.23
C LYS A 327 -10.49 13.52 -3.17
N SER A 328 -11.48 13.99 -2.41
CA SER A 328 -11.28 14.96 -1.33
C SER A 328 -10.34 14.46 -0.23
N HIS A 329 -10.42 13.17 0.14
CA HIS A 329 -9.54 12.57 1.14
C HIS A 329 -8.11 12.50 0.62
N VAL A 330 -7.91 12.05 -0.63
CA VAL A 330 -6.58 11.96 -1.25
C VAL A 330 -5.95 13.34 -1.40
N LYS A 331 -6.73 14.36 -1.80
CA LYS A 331 -6.26 15.76 -1.84
C LYS A 331 -5.90 16.29 -0.46
N TRP A 332 -6.67 15.95 0.56
CA TRP A 332 -6.39 16.34 1.93
C TRP A 332 -5.05 15.78 2.42
N GLU A 333 -4.77 14.50 2.16
CA GLU A 333 -3.46 13.90 2.45
C GLU A 333 -2.36 14.59 1.65
N THR A 334 -2.56 14.78 0.34
CA THR A 334 -1.57 15.40 -0.57
C THR A 334 -1.18 16.81 -0.14
N ARG A 335 -2.10 17.60 0.44
CA ARG A 335 -1.80 18.97 0.93
C ARG A 335 -0.85 19.02 2.12
N LYS A 336 -0.59 17.89 2.79
CA LYS A 336 0.34 17.81 3.91
C LYS A 336 1.76 17.58 3.41
N SER A 337 2.75 18.13 4.09
CA SER A 337 4.17 17.82 3.84
C SER A 337 4.61 16.51 4.48
N SER A 338 3.93 16.07 5.55
CA SER A 338 4.31 14.90 6.33
C SER A 338 4.32 13.57 5.54
N PRO A 339 3.39 13.28 4.60
CA PRO A 339 3.44 12.03 3.82
C PRO A 339 4.72 11.87 3.00
N PHE A 340 5.24 12.97 2.43
CA PHE A 340 6.50 12.99 1.69
C PHE A 340 7.67 12.64 2.62
N LEU A 341 7.75 13.31 3.78
CA LEU A 341 8.81 13.08 4.76
C LEU A 341 8.77 11.65 5.29
N HIS A 342 7.59 11.16 5.67
CA HIS A 342 7.44 9.81 6.23
C HIS A 342 7.83 8.74 5.20
N LEU A 343 7.51 8.94 3.91
CA LEU A 343 7.94 8.03 2.85
C LEU A 343 9.47 8.01 2.73
N CYS A 344 10.11 9.18 2.72
CA CYS A 344 11.57 9.28 2.63
C CYS A 344 12.27 8.69 3.86
N LYS A 345 11.75 8.96 5.07
CA LYS A 345 12.28 8.42 6.33
C LYS A 345 12.04 6.92 6.52
N HIS A 346 11.10 6.34 5.78
CA HIS A 346 10.93 4.90 5.67
C HIS A 346 12.04 4.23 4.85
N GLY A 347 12.88 5.00 4.13
CA GLY A 347 13.92 4.44 3.27
C GLY A 347 13.42 3.94 1.92
N PHE A 348 12.21 4.36 1.52
CA PHE A 348 11.60 3.93 0.27
C PHE A 348 12.36 4.53 -0.92
N ASN A 349 12.96 3.68 -1.76
CA ASN A 349 13.83 4.14 -2.84
C ASN A 349 13.09 4.37 -4.17
N TRP A 350 13.81 4.91 -5.17
CA TRP A 350 13.26 5.22 -6.48
C TRP A 350 12.73 3.96 -7.18
N GLU A 351 13.48 2.87 -7.14
CA GLU A 351 13.17 1.62 -7.81
C GLU A 351 11.93 0.94 -7.23
N GLN A 352 11.66 1.10 -5.92
CA GLN A 352 10.42 0.70 -5.26
C GLN A 352 9.26 1.63 -5.66
N LEU A 353 9.47 2.95 -5.70
CA LEU A 353 8.45 3.91 -6.16
C LEU A 353 8.01 3.63 -7.60
N GLN A 354 8.94 3.28 -8.49
CA GLN A 354 8.62 2.97 -9.87
C GLN A 354 7.76 1.71 -10.05
N LEU A 355 7.72 0.79 -9.09
CA LEU A 355 6.81 -0.36 -9.15
C LEU A 355 5.33 0.08 -9.14
N PHE A 356 4.99 1.17 -8.44
CA PHE A 356 3.61 1.67 -8.38
C PHE A 356 3.08 2.17 -9.74
N THR A 357 3.96 2.44 -10.70
CA THR A 357 3.57 2.80 -12.08
C THR A 357 2.96 1.62 -12.84
N LYS A 358 3.28 0.38 -12.43
CA LYS A 358 2.79 -0.86 -13.05
C LYS A 358 1.37 -1.23 -12.60
N LEU A 359 0.89 -0.67 -11.50
CA LEU A 359 -0.42 -0.96 -10.93
C LEU A 359 -1.47 0.08 -11.32
N ASP A 360 -2.71 -0.38 -11.50
CA ASP A 360 -3.89 0.49 -11.58
C ASP A 360 -4.26 1.04 -10.20
N SER A 361 -4.86 2.24 -10.16
CA SER A 361 -5.21 2.90 -8.89
C SER A 361 -6.14 2.07 -8.02
N ARG A 362 -7.06 1.30 -8.65
CA ARG A 362 -8.00 0.41 -7.95
C ARG A 362 -7.30 -0.59 -7.03
N TYR A 363 -6.13 -1.11 -7.41
CA TYR A 363 -5.41 -2.08 -6.60
C TYR A 363 -4.74 -1.44 -5.39
N ILE A 364 -4.23 -0.22 -5.54
CA ILE A 364 -3.72 0.55 -4.40
C ILE A 364 -4.85 1.02 -3.48
N ASP A 365 -5.97 1.46 -4.05
CA ASP A 365 -7.17 1.81 -3.29
C ASP A 365 -7.66 0.62 -2.45
N PHE A 366 -7.62 -0.59 -3.01
CA PHE A 366 -7.93 -1.83 -2.29
C PHE A 366 -6.96 -2.09 -1.13
N LEU A 367 -5.65 -2.02 -1.37
CA LEU A 367 -4.65 -2.19 -0.30
C LEU A 367 -4.81 -1.16 0.83
N CYS A 368 -5.06 0.10 0.46
CA CYS A 368 -5.33 1.16 1.41
C CYS A 368 -6.60 0.88 2.23
N GLU A 369 -7.65 0.37 1.58
CA GLU A 369 -8.94 0.03 2.19
C GLU A 369 -8.79 -1.10 3.22
N ILE A 370 -8.05 -2.16 2.92
CA ILE A 370 -7.84 -3.27 3.85
C ILE A 370 -6.94 -2.84 5.02
N GLU A 371 -5.89 -2.07 4.77
CA GLU A 371 -4.99 -1.58 5.82
C GLU A 371 -5.68 -0.59 6.79
N SER A 372 -6.70 0.12 6.31
CA SER A 372 -7.47 1.07 7.13
C SER A 372 -8.50 0.39 8.05
N GLN A 373 -8.61 -0.95 8.03
CA GLN A 373 -9.61 -1.68 8.81
C GLN A 373 -9.07 -2.11 10.18
N SER A 374 -9.93 -2.03 11.20
CA SER A 374 -9.64 -2.50 12.56
C SER A 374 -8.35 -1.85 13.10
N ARG A 375 -7.35 -2.65 13.49
CA ARG A 375 -6.04 -2.19 14.00
C ARG A 375 -4.96 -2.06 12.90
N GLY A 376 -5.33 -2.24 11.62
CA GLY A 376 -4.40 -2.30 10.50
C GLY A 376 -3.48 -3.53 10.51
N GLY A 377 -2.41 -3.50 9.72
CA GLY A 377 -1.37 -4.55 9.71
C GLY A 377 -1.81 -5.85 9.04
N HIS A 378 -2.84 -5.82 8.19
CA HIS A 378 -3.34 -7.02 7.51
C HIS A 378 -2.34 -7.53 6.47
N LEU A 379 -1.69 -6.62 5.75
CA LEU A 379 -0.64 -6.92 4.79
C LEU A 379 0.57 -7.51 5.48
N CYS A 380 1.02 -6.89 6.57
CA CYS A 380 2.14 -7.40 7.34
C CYS A 380 1.90 -8.83 7.84
N ARG A 381 0.72 -9.08 8.44
CA ARG A 381 0.31 -10.44 8.85
C ARG A 381 0.22 -11.41 7.68
N SER A 382 -0.30 -10.97 6.54
CA SER A 382 -0.41 -11.81 5.35
C SER A 382 0.96 -12.13 4.75
N MET A 383 1.91 -11.20 4.80
CA MET A 383 3.28 -11.42 4.34
C MET A 383 4.04 -12.38 5.25
N ILE A 384 3.88 -12.29 6.58
CA ILE A 384 4.45 -13.28 7.50
C ILE A 384 3.93 -14.68 7.17
N ALA A 385 2.62 -14.82 6.96
CA ALA A 385 2.01 -16.11 6.62
C ALA A 385 2.48 -16.67 5.27
N THR A 386 2.83 -15.82 4.30
CA THR A 386 3.02 -16.21 2.89
C THR A 386 4.45 -16.12 2.35
N SER A 387 5.36 -15.41 3.03
CA SER A 387 6.71 -15.07 2.53
C SER A 387 7.54 -16.25 2.04
N ARG A 388 7.54 -17.37 2.76
CA ARG A 388 8.23 -18.62 2.36
C ARG A 388 7.63 -19.32 1.14
N TYR A 389 6.40 -18.97 0.78
CA TYR A 389 5.66 -19.61 -0.30
C TYR A 389 5.72 -18.81 -1.61
N ILE A 390 6.21 -17.57 -1.58
CA ILE A 390 6.21 -16.65 -2.74
C ILE A 390 7.58 -16.44 -3.37
N GLN A 391 8.60 -17.10 -2.82
CA GLN A 391 9.96 -17.07 -3.32
C GLN A 391 10.24 -18.28 -4.21
N GLU A 392 10.34 -18.06 -5.53
CA GLU A 392 10.55 -19.14 -6.52
C GLU A 392 11.83 -19.97 -6.28
N ALA A 393 12.80 -19.42 -5.54
CA ALA A 393 14.03 -20.12 -5.18
C ALA A 393 13.87 -21.12 -4.03
N GLU A 394 12.85 -20.95 -3.18
CA GLU A 394 12.64 -21.79 -2.02
C GLU A 394 11.95 -23.11 -2.38
N THR A 395 12.25 -24.18 -1.63
CA THR A 395 11.58 -25.48 -1.79
C THR A 395 10.10 -25.43 -1.41
N SER A 396 9.74 -24.48 -0.54
CA SER A 396 8.36 -24.21 -0.13
C SER A 396 7.55 -23.43 -1.16
N PHE A 397 8.13 -23.02 -2.30
CA PHE A 397 7.41 -22.23 -3.29
C PHE A 397 6.03 -22.82 -3.65
N ASP A 398 5.03 -21.96 -3.63
CA ASP A 398 3.65 -22.32 -3.91
C ASP A 398 3.05 -21.38 -4.98
N PRO A 399 2.85 -21.88 -6.21
CA PRO A 399 2.26 -21.08 -7.27
C PRO A 399 0.81 -20.70 -6.96
N HIS A 400 0.09 -21.45 -6.12
CA HIS A 400 -1.29 -21.12 -5.73
C HIS A 400 -1.36 -19.91 -4.81
N VAL A 401 -0.28 -19.61 -4.06
CA VAL A 401 -0.15 -18.39 -3.26
C VAL A 401 0.35 -17.24 -4.13
N THR A 402 1.48 -17.46 -4.82
CA THR A 402 2.16 -16.43 -5.61
C THR A 402 1.28 -15.87 -6.73
N LEU A 403 0.51 -16.73 -7.40
CA LEU A 403 -0.35 -16.39 -8.52
C LEU A 403 -1.81 -16.12 -8.10
N LEU A 404 -2.05 -15.79 -6.83
CA LEU A 404 -3.30 -15.11 -6.45
C LEU A 404 -3.42 -13.84 -7.30
N THR A 405 -4.58 -13.61 -7.92
CA THR A 405 -4.80 -12.39 -8.72
C THR A 405 -5.46 -11.29 -7.89
N TRP A 406 -5.29 -10.03 -8.32
CA TRP A 406 -5.99 -8.90 -7.68
C TRP A 406 -7.51 -9.04 -7.70
N GLU A 407 -8.07 -9.49 -8.84
CA GLU A 407 -9.53 -9.62 -8.96
C GLU A 407 -10.07 -10.70 -8.01
N GLU A 408 -9.40 -11.85 -7.89
CA GLU A 408 -9.78 -12.89 -6.91
C GLU A 408 -9.74 -12.38 -5.47
N TRP A 409 -8.70 -11.61 -5.12
CA TRP A 409 -8.57 -11.08 -3.77
C TRP A 409 -9.66 -10.03 -3.47
N ILE A 410 -9.96 -9.18 -4.45
CA ILE A 410 -11.01 -8.16 -4.35
C ILE A 410 -12.39 -8.81 -4.27
N GLU A 411 -12.67 -9.84 -5.06
CA GLU A 411 -13.93 -10.59 -5.02
C GLU A 411 -14.15 -11.24 -3.65
N ASP A 412 -13.14 -11.92 -3.10
CA ASP A 412 -13.24 -12.52 -1.77
C ASP A 412 -13.44 -11.47 -0.66
N TYR A 413 -12.77 -10.31 -0.78
CA TYR A 413 -12.98 -9.19 0.12
C TYR A 413 -14.43 -8.66 0.04
N GLN A 414 -14.96 -8.47 -1.16
CA GLN A 414 -16.33 -8.00 -1.36
C GLN A 414 -17.36 -8.98 -0.81
N ASP A 415 -17.14 -10.28 -1.00
CA ASP A 415 -18.01 -11.33 -0.44
C ASP A 415 -17.87 -11.45 1.08
N SER A 416 -16.69 -11.22 1.63
CA SER A 416 -16.50 -11.11 3.09
C SER A 416 -17.21 -9.88 3.66
N CYS A 417 -17.21 -8.75 2.95
CA CYS A 417 -17.97 -7.57 3.35
C CYS A 417 -19.48 -7.83 3.36
N ARG A 418 -20.02 -8.56 2.37
CA ARG A 418 -21.45 -8.94 2.32
C ARG A 418 -21.87 -9.87 3.46
N ARG A 419 -20.91 -10.56 4.09
CA ARG A 419 -21.10 -11.44 5.23
C ARG A 419 -20.83 -10.78 6.59
N ASP A 420 -20.71 -9.45 6.62
CA ASP A 420 -20.34 -8.65 7.80
C ASP A 420 -18.97 -9.03 8.42
N GLN A 421 -18.08 -9.62 7.64
CA GLN A 421 -16.73 -10.04 8.04
C GLN A 421 -15.64 -9.08 7.58
N ARG A 422 -16.02 -7.84 7.20
CA ARG A 422 -15.08 -6.83 6.69
C ARG A 422 -13.88 -6.61 7.61
N TRP A 423 -14.04 -6.70 8.92
CA TRP A 423 -12.99 -6.44 9.92
C TRP A 423 -11.90 -7.52 10.02
N ARG A 424 -12.02 -8.61 9.25
CA ARG A 424 -11.15 -9.81 9.28
C ARG A 424 -10.40 -10.04 7.96
N ALA A 425 -9.88 -8.97 7.36
CA ALA A 425 -9.26 -9.02 6.04
C ALA A 425 -8.09 -10.04 5.96
N HIS A 426 -7.22 -10.08 6.97
CA HIS A 426 -6.15 -11.08 7.04
C HIS A 426 -6.71 -12.52 7.12
N GLU A 427 -7.65 -12.78 8.01
CA GLU A 427 -8.20 -14.12 8.23
C GLU A 427 -8.98 -14.62 7.00
N SER A 428 -9.71 -13.72 6.32
CA SER A 428 -10.33 -14.01 5.02
C SER A 428 -9.28 -14.35 3.96
N THR A 429 -8.18 -13.57 3.89
CA THR A 429 -7.09 -13.82 2.94
C THR A 429 -6.44 -15.18 3.16
N VAL A 430 -6.15 -15.55 4.42
CA VAL A 430 -5.62 -16.87 4.77
C VAL A 430 -6.61 -17.99 4.40
N THR A 431 -7.90 -17.78 4.64
CA THR A 431 -8.96 -18.74 4.26
C THR A 431 -9.05 -18.91 2.73
N LEU A 432 -8.94 -17.81 1.96
CA LEU A 432 -8.88 -17.85 0.51
C LEU A 432 -7.67 -18.65 0.02
N LEU A 433 -6.49 -18.36 0.55
CA LEU A 433 -5.26 -19.03 0.16
C LEU A 433 -5.30 -20.53 0.50
N ASN A 434 -5.79 -20.90 1.69
CA ASN A 434 -5.92 -22.31 2.07
C ASN A 434 -6.90 -23.07 1.17
N ARG A 435 -7.98 -22.43 0.69
CA ARG A 435 -8.86 -23.04 -0.33
C ARG A 435 -8.16 -23.25 -1.68
N ARG A 436 -7.15 -22.43 -2.01
CA ARG A 436 -6.41 -22.53 -3.28
C ARG A 436 -5.31 -23.58 -3.26
N ARG A 437 -4.70 -23.83 -2.10
CA ARG A 437 -3.52 -24.69 -1.92
C ARG A 437 -3.84 -26.19 -1.78
N ASP A 438 -4.98 -26.63 -2.32
CA ASP A 438 -5.54 -28.00 -2.30
C ASP A 438 -4.59 -29.10 -1.75
N GLU A 439 -4.92 -29.66 -0.60
CA GLU A 439 -4.19 -30.74 0.12
C GLU A 439 -2.80 -30.40 0.71
N ARG A 440 -2.35 -29.15 0.69
CA ARG A 440 -1.11 -28.71 1.39
C ARG A 440 -1.35 -28.37 2.86
N GLU A 441 -0.26 -28.32 3.63
CA GLU A 441 -0.27 -27.83 5.02
C GLU A 441 -0.90 -26.43 5.07
N PRO A 442 -1.94 -26.19 5.90
CA PRO A 442 -2.65 -24.92 5.93
C PRO A 442 -1.73 -23.78 6.37
N LEU A 443 -1.88 -22.62 5.73
CA LEU A 443 -1.34 -21.36 6.23
C LEU A 443 -2.00 -21.03 7.57
N GLU A 444 -1.18 -20.59 8.52
CA GLU A 444 -1.64 -20.13 9.82
C GLU A 444 -2.12 -18.68 9.74
N ALA A 445 -3.19 -18.38 10.46
CA ALA A 445 -3.64 -17.01 10.65
C ALA A 445 -2.79 -16.36 11.74
N ILE A 446 -2.05 -15.33 11.36
CA ILE A 446 -1.18 -14.58 12.25
C ILE A 446 -2.03 -13.63 13.10
N THR A 447 -1.85 -13.67 14.41
CA THR A 447 -2.51 -12.76 15.34
C THR A 447 -1.77 -11.43 15.44
N MET A 448 -2.44 -10.37 15.91
CA MET A 448 -1.78 -9.08 16.15
C MET A 448 -0.77 -9.13 17.31
N ASP A 449 -0.94 -10.09 18.23
CA ASP A 449 -0.05 -10.31 19.37
C ASP A 449 1.15 -11.21 19.03
N HIS A 450 1.33 -11.53 17.74
CA HIS A 450 2.44 -12.35 17.28
C HIS A 450 3.78 -11.66 17.60
N GLU A 451 4.77 -12.43 18.06
CA GLU A 451 6.04 -11.93 18.58
C GLU A 451 6.78 -10.98 17.62
N LEU A 452 6.66 -11.22 16.31
CA LEU A 452 7.21 -10.37 15.24
C LEU A 452 6.61 -8.94 15.18
N PHE A 453 5.52 -8.67 15.90
CA PHE A 453 4.94 -7.33 16.05
C PHE A 453 5.32 -6.65 17.36
N VAL A 454 5.90 -7.37 18.31
CA VAL A 454 6.27 -6.81 19.62
C VAL A 454 7.46 -5.87 19.47
N GLY A 455 7.37 -4.69 20.08
CA GLY A 455 8.48 -3.74 20.11
C GLY A 455 8.72 -2.99 18.80
N GLN A 456 7.76 -3.00 17.86
CA GLN A 456 7.87 -2.20 16.65
C GLN A 456 8.07 -0.72 16.99
N PRO A 457 9.03 -0.05 16.33
CA PRO A 457 9.34 1.33 16.65
C PRO A 457 8.15 2.23 16.30
N TYR A 458 8.11 3.37 16.97
CA TYR A 458 7.15 4.43 16.72
C TYR A 458 7.90 5.75 16.77
N TYR A 459 7.76 6.58 15.74
CA TYR A 459 8.50 7.81 15.61
C TYR A 459 7.59 8.99 15.34
N ASP A 460 7.87 10.09 16.04
CA ASP A 460 7.45 11.41 15.62
C ASP A 460 8.58 12.06 14.83
N TYR A 461 8.23 12.92 13.88
CA TYR A 461 9.21 13.65 13.08
C TYR A 461 8.98 15.15 13.21
N ASP A 462 10.06 15.89 13.39
CA ASP A 462 10.04 17.34 13.24
C ASP A 462 9.78 17.69 11.77
N LEU A 463 8.67 18.36 11.45
CA LEU A 463 8.34 18.71 10.07
C LEU A 463 9.15 19.87 9.49
N ASN A 464 9.99 20.54 10.30
CA ASN A 464 10.91 21.57 9.83
C ASN A 464 12.29 20.99 9.50
N THR A 465 12.81 20.08 10.32
CA THR A 465 14.14 19.51 10.11
C THR A 465 14.08 18.12 9.49
N GLY A 466 13.04 17.34 9.80
CA GLY A 466 12.98 15.92 9.52
C GLY A 466 13.63 15.07 10.62
N ALA A 467 14.13 15.65 11.71
CA ALA A 467 14.73 14.88 12.80
C ALA A 467 13.71 13.96 13.49
N ARG A 468 14.13 12.75 13.84
CA ARG A 468 13.33 11.82 14.66
C ARG A 468 13.21 12.38 16.07
N ARG A 469 11.99 12.47 16.57
CA ARG A 469 11.68 12.74 17.98
C ARG A 469 11.35 11.42 18.65
N LYS A 470 11.87 11.20 19.86
CA LYS A 470 11.41 10.09 20.68
C LYS A 470 9.95 10.35 21.00
N SER A 471 9.12 9.37 20.66
CA SER A 471 7.79 9.23 21.20
C SER A 471 7.95 8.76 22.65
N ASP A 472 7.38 9.51 23.58
CA ASP A 472 7.39 9.19 25.02
C ASP A 472 6.48 7.99 25.34
#